data_AF-A0A7L3LPJ6-F1
#
_entry.id   AF-A0A7L3LPJ6-F1
#
_cell.length_a   1.000
_cell.length_b   1.000
_cell.length_c   1.000
_cell.angle_alpha   90.00
_cell.angle_beta   90.00
_cell.angle_gamma   90.00
#
_symmetry.space_group_name_H-M   'P 1'
#
loop_
_entity.id
_entity.type
_entity.pdbx_description
1 polymer ?
#
loop_
_entity_poly.entity_id
_entity_poly.type
_entity_poly.pdbx_seq_one_letter_code
_entity_poly.pdbx_strand_id
1 'polypeptide(L)'
;LSATTELRDFFAKARNGSVRLIKVIIEDEQLVLGAHKELSRRWDNDYDAFVLPLLDEQQPCYVLYRLDSQNAQGYEWLFISWSPDSSPVRLKMLYAATRATVKKEFGGGHIKDEMFGTVKEDVSLSGYQKHVSSCSAPAPLTAAEQELQQIRINEVKTEISVESKHQTLQGLAFPLQLDAQQAIQALKQKKINYIQLKLDLERETIDLVHTSPTEIADLPKRIPQDSARYHFFLYKHSHEGDYLESVVFIYSMPGYKCSIKERMLYSSCKSRLLDTVEQEFCLEIAKKIEIDDGAELTAEFLYEEVHPKQHAFKQAFAKPKGPVGKRGQKRLIKGPDENGEDS
;
A
#
# COMPACT_ATOMS: atom_id res chain seq x y z
N LEU A 1 -37.79 1.52 -17.07
CA LEU A 1 -38.23 2.80 -17.66
C LEU A 1 -37.06 3.41 -18.40
N SER A 2 -37.28 3.87 -19.63
CA SER A 2 -36.30 4.64 -20.40
C SER A 2 -36.67 6.12 -20.40
N ALA A 3 -35.68 7.00 -20.54
CA ALA A 3 -35.95 8.40 -20.80
C ALA A 3 -36.53 8.59 -22.20
N THR A 4 -37.54 9.46 -22.33
CA THR A 4 -38.02 9.89 -23.65
C THR A 4 -36.91 10.62 -24.40
N THR A 5 -36.98 10.60 -25.73
CA THR A 5 -36.02 11.32 -26.59
C THR A 5 -36.01 12.82 -26.27
N GLU A 6 -37.19 13.40 -26.02
CA GLU A 6 -37.34 14.80 -25.63
C GLU A 6 -36.60 15.14 -24.33
N LEU A 7 -36.67 14.26 -23.31
CA LEU A 7 -35.96 14.45 -22.05
C LEU A 7 -34.44 14.39 -22.23
N ARG A 8 -33.95 13.47 -23.08
CA ARG A 8 -32.51 13.34 -23.38
C ARG A 8 -31.96 14.57 -24.10
N ASP A 9 -32.71 15.07 -25.08
CA ASP A 9 -32.34 16.30 -25.80
C ASP A 9 -32.35 17.51 -24.86
N PHE A 10 -33.33 17.54 -23.94
CA PHE A 10 -33.38 18.58 -22.92
C PHE A 10 -32.22 18.49 -21.92
N PHE A 11 -31.80 17.30 -21.49
CA PHE A 11 -30.59 17.13 -20.68
C PHE A 11 -29.32 17.59 -21.41
N ALA A 12 -29.21 17.31 -22.70
CA ALA A 12 -28.11 17.83 -23.51
C ALA A 12 -28.10 19.36 -23.55
N LYS A 13 -29.25 20.01 -23.72
CA LYS A 13 -29.38 21.47 -23.67
C LYS A 13 -29.07 22.03 -22.27
N ALA A 14 -29.57 21.39 -21.21
CA ALA A 14 -29.38 21.84 -19.83
C ALA A 14 -27.91 21.84 -19.41
N ARG A 15 -27.13 20.84 -19.86
CA ARG A 15 -25.68 20.77 -19.60
C ARG A 15 -24.90 21.98 -20.14
N ASN A 16 -25.41 22.65 -21.19
CA ASN A 16 -24.83 23.89 -21.71
C ASN A 16 -25.13 25.12 -20.84
N GLY A 17 -25.80 24.96 -19.68
CA GLY A 17 -25.94 26.01 -18.69
C GLY A 17 -27.09 26.99 -18.92
N SER A 18 -28.10 26.66 -19.73
CA SER A 18 -29.25 27.56 -19.96
C SER A 18 -30.40 27.38 -18.96
N VAL A 19 -30.41 26.30 -18.18
CA VAL A 19 -31.55 25.91 -17.31
C VAL A 19 -31.13 25.87 -15.85
N ARG A 20 -31.99 26.36 -14.94
CA ARG A 20 -31.75 26.36 -13.49
C ARG A 20 -32.35 25.14 -12.81
N LEU A 21 -33.56 24.73 -13.19
CA LEU A 21 -34.28 23.63 -12.56
C LEU A 21 -34.97 22.76 -13.61
N ILE A 22 -34.94 21.44 -13.39
CA ILE A 22 -35.65 20.44 -14.19
C ILE A 22 -36.43 19.52 -13.24
N LYS A 23 -37.76 19.48 -13.37
CA LYS A 23 -38.64 18.49 -12.72
C LYS A 23 -38.86 17.34 -13.70
N VAL A 24 -38.52 16.12 -13.28
CA VAL A 24 -38.75 14.89 -14.03
C VAL A 24 -39.81 14.08 -13.30
N ILE A 25 -40.81 13.64 -14.06
CA ILE A 25 -41.92 12.82 -13.56
C ILE A 25 -42.00 11.52 -14.37
N ILE A 26 -42.70 10.55 -13.82
CA ILE A 26 -42.95 9.26 -14.46
C ILE A 26 -44.41 9.22 -14.89
N GLU A 27 -44.63 9.23 -16.20
CA GLU A 27 -45.95 9.07 -16.82
C GLU A 27 -45.89 7.88 -17.79
N ASP A 28 -46.91 7.03 -17.77
CA ASP A 28 -47.02 5.84 -18.64
C ASP A 28 -45.73 5.01 -18.76
N GLU A 29 -45.07 4.76 -17.61
CA GLU A 29 -43.82 4.00 -17.51
C GLU A 29 -42.61 4.60 -18.26
N GLN A 30 -42.64 5.90 -18.56
CA GLN A 30 -41.55 6.64 -19.19
C GLN A 30 -41.14 7.83 -18.33
N LEU A 31 -39.85 8.22 -18.41
CA LEU A 31 -39.37 9.44 -17.75
C LEU A 31 -39.65 10.62 -18.68
N VAL A 32 -40.47 11.56 -18.22
CA VAL A 32 -40.87 12.74 -18.98
C VAL A 32 -40.50 14.04 -18.25
N LEU A 33 -40.36 15.12 -19.01
CA LEU A 33 -40.12 16.45 -18.48
C LEU A 33 -41.44 17.00 -17.91
N GLY A 34 -41.50 17.17 -16.59
CA GLY A 34 -42.68 17.73 -15.93
C GLY A 34 -42.70 19.26 -15.97
N ALA A 35 -41.61 19.90 -15.53
CA ALA A 35 -41.48 21.36 -15.53
C ALA A 35 -40.01 21.77 -15.63
N HIS A 36 -39.76 22.98 -16.12
CA HIS A 36 -38.42 23.57 -16.11
C HIS A 36 -38.47 25.04 -15.68
N LYS A 37 -37.36 25.55 -15.14
CA LYS A 37 -37.16 26.99 -14.90
C LYS A 37 -35.84 27.43 -15.49
N GLU A 38 -35.87 28.56 -16.18
CA GLU A 38 -34.68 29.25 -16.67
C GLU A 38 -33.96 29.99 -15.54
N LEU A 39 -32.77 30.47 -15.85
CA LEU A 39 -31.96 31.26 -14.93
C LEU A 39 -32.61 32.59 -14.58
N SER A 40 -32.57 32.96 -13.30
CA SER A 40 -33.06 34.26 -12.82
C SER A 40 -31.95 35.00 -12.07
N ARG A 41 -31.57 34.53 -10.88
CA ARG A 41 -30.54 35.12 -10.02
C ARG A 41 -29.48 34.07 -9.66
N ARG A 42 -28.74 34.32 -8.59
CA ARG A 42 -27.81 33.34 -7.99
C ARG A 42 -28.56 32.10 -7.51
N TRP A 43 -27.87 30.96 -7.55
CA TRP A 43 -28.45 29.66 -7.22
C TRP A 43 -29.08 29.59 -5.82
N ASP A 44 -28.56 30.32 -4.85
CA ASP A 44 -29.04 30.36 -3.46
C ASP A 44 -30.40 31.05 -3.34
N ASN A 45 -30.54 32.22 -3.96
CA ASN A 45 -31.76 33.03 -3.91
C ASN A 45 -32.90 32.45 -4.76
N ASP A 46 -32.58 31.77 -5.85
CA ASP A 46 -33.57 31.12 -6.71
C ASP A 46 -34.09 29.80 -6.11
N TYR A 47 -33.37 29.20 -5.17
CA TYR A 47 -33.57 27.82 -4.74
C TYR A 47 -34.98 27.57 -4.17
N ASP A 48 -35.31 28.22 -3.05
CA ASP A 48 -36.59 27.97 -2.36
C ASP A 48 -37.79 28.40 -3.21
N ALA A 49 -37.65 29.52 -3.94
CA ALA A 49 -38.69 30.05 -4.81
C ALA A 49 -38.99 29.13 -6.01
N PHE A 50 -38.02 28.36 -6.49
CA PHE A 50 -38.20 27.46 -7.64
C PHE A 50 -38.50 26.03 -7.24
N VAL A 51 -37.86 25.52 -6.19
CA VAL A 51 -37.99 24.13 -5.75
C VAL A 51 -39.31 23.92 -5.00
N LEU A 52 -39.57 24.69 -3.93
CA LEU A 52 -40.69 24.41 -3.03
C LEU A 52 -42.08 24.43 -3.68
N PRO A 53 -42.41 25.35 -4.61
CA PRO A 53 -43.72 25.37 -5.26
C PRO A 53 -43.96 24.20 -6.23
N LEU A 54 -42.90 23.51 -6.65
CA LEU A 54 -42.99 22.38 -7.58
C LEU A 54 -43.20 21.03 -6.88
N LEU A 55 -43.17 21.01 -5.55
CA LEU A 55 -43.28 19.81 -4.73
C LEU A 55 -44.72 19.57 -4.30
N ASP A 56 -45.33 18.55 -4.89
CA ASP A 56 -46.68 18.09 -4.58
C ASP A 56 -46.67 17.22 -3.32
N GLU A 57 -47.63 17.41 -2.41
CA GLU A 57 -47.68 16.71 -1.12
C GLU A 57 -48.11 15.24 -1.24
N GLN A 58 -48.62 14.81 -2.39
CA GLN A 58 -49.11 13.45 -2.62
C GLN A 58 -48.44 12.74 -3.81
N GLN A 59 -47.51 13.41 -4.50
CA GLN A 59 -46.86 12.87 -5.69
C GLN A 59 -45.33 12.99 -5.59
N PRO A 60 -44.60 11.87 -5.69
CA PRO A 60 -43.15 11.90 -5.81
C PRO A 60 -42.68 12.51 -7.13
N CYS A 61 -41.50 13.14 -7.14
CA CYS A 61 -40.86 13.62 -8.36
C CYS A 61 -39.33 13.65 -8.20
N TYR A 62 -38.61 13.80 -9.31
CA TYR A 62 -37.19 14.14 -9.27
C TYR A 62 -36.99 15.60 -9.67
N VAL A 63 -36.08 16.28 -8.98
CA VAL A 63 -35.69 17.65 -9.30
C VAL A 63 -34.19 17.70 -9.48
N LEU A 64 -33.74 18.17 -10.63
CA LEU A 64 -32.35 18.51 -10.91
C LEU A 64 -32.20 20.01 -10.81
N TYR A 65 -31.40 20.48 -9.86
CA TYR A 65 -31.16 21.89 -9.63
C TYR A 65 -29.70 22.24 -9.93
N ARG A 66 -29.48 23.28 -10.73
CA ARG A 66 -28.13 23.68 -11.14
C ARG A 66 -27.50 24.62 -10.12
N LEU A 67 -26.31 24.27 -9.64
CA LEU A 67 -25.47 25.13 -8.82
C LEU A 67 -24.68 26.10 -9.72
N ASP A 68 -24.18 27.19 -9.15
CA ASP A 68 -23.28 28.11 -9.88
C ASP A 68 -21.82 27.62 -9.90
N SER A 69 -21.51 26.51 -9.21
CA SER A 69 -20.21 25.86 -9.24
C SER A 69 -20.03 24.97 -10.48
N GLN A 70 -18.77 24.74 -10.85
CA GLN A 70 -18.39 23.95 -12.03
C GLN A 70 -17.33 22.89 -11.68
N ASN A 71 -17.34 21.79 -12.42
CA ASN A 71 -16.35 20.73 -12.39
C ASN A 71 -15.78 20.49 -13.80
N ALA A 72 -14.91 19.49 -13.95
CA ALA A 72 -14.25 19.17 -15.23
C ALA A 72 -15.22 18.81 -16.38
N GLN A 73 -16.49 18.51 -16.09
CA GLN A 73 -17.52 18.17 -17.09
C GLN A 73 -18.49 19.33 -17.38
N GLY A 74 -18.53 20.37 -16.54
CA GLY A 74 -19.41 21.53 -16.69
C GLY A 74 -19.98 22.01 -15.37
N TYR A 75 -21.18 22.57 -15.39
CA TYR A 75 -21.86 23.00 -14.16
C TYR A 75 -22.21 21.81 -13.26
N GLU A 76 -22.09 22.01 -11.95
CA GLU A 76 -22.50 21.05 -10.94
C GLU A 76 -24.01 21.11 -10.70
N TRP A 77 -24.60 19.95 -10.44
CA TRP A 77 -26.04 19.79 -10.22
C TRP A 77 -26.30 19.08 -8.89
N LEU A 78 -27.39 19.50 -8.26
CA LEU A 78 -28.01 18.85 -7.12
C LEU A 78 -29.15 17.97 -7.63
N PHE A 79 -29.11 16.70 -7.27
CA PHE A 79 -30.19 15.77 -7.57
C PHE A 79 -31.06 15.56 -6.34
N ILE A 80 -32.32 15.99 -6.41
CA ILE A 80 -33.29 15.89 -5.33
C ILE A 80 -34.32 14.83 -5.69
N SER A 81 -34.45 13.82 -4.85
CA SER A 81 -35.50 12.81 -4.92
C SER A 81 -36.59 13.13 -3.91
N TRP A 82 -37.70 13.70 -4.37
CA TRP A 82 -38.87 14.02 -3.56
C TRP A 82 -39.81 12.83 -3.49
N SER A 83 -40.10 12.33 -2.29
CA SER A 83 -41.03 11.23 -2.08
C SER A 83 -41.77 11.38 -0.75
N PRO A 84 -42.88 12.15 -0.70
CA PRO A 84 -43.58 12.42 0.55
C PRO A 84 -44.28 11.17 1.07
N ASP A 85 -44.35 11.02 2.38
CA ASP A 85 -44.84 9.80 3.03
C ASP A 85 -46.32 9.51 2.74
N SER A 86 -47.11 10.56 2.55
CA SER A 86 -48.51 10.56 2.09
C SER A 86 -48.72 10.00 0.69
N SER A 87 -47.67 9.82 -0.11
CA SER A 87 -47.78 9.26 -1.46
C SER A 87 -48.16 7.77 -1.44
N PRO A 88 -48.93 7.28 -2.43
CA PRO A 88 -49.19 5.86 -2.60
C PRO A 88 -47.90 5.03 -2.69
N VAL A 89 -47.87 3.89 -1.99
CA VAL A 89 -46.68 3.01 -1.91
C VAL A 89 -46.17 2.60 -3.29
N ARG A 90 -47.08 2.33 -4.24
CA ARG A 90 -46.74 1.98 -5.63
C ARG A 90 -45.87 3.07 -6.29
N LEU A 91 -46.20 4.35 -6.10
CA LEU A 91 -45.41 5.46 -6.65
C LEU A 91 -44.08 5.59 -5.93
N LYS A 92 -44.06 5.51 -4.59
CA LYS A 92 -42.80 5.57 -3.81
C LYS A 92 -41.81 4.49 -4.27
N MET A 93 -42.29 3.27 -4.47
CA MET A 93 -41.46 2.17 -5.00
C MET A 93 -40.96 2.45 -6.42
N LEU A 94 -41.82 2.97 -7.31
CA LEU A 94 -41.45 3.27 -8.69
C LEU A 94 -40.36 4.35 -8.77
N TYR A 95 -40.50 5.43 -7.99
CA TYR A 95 -39.50 6.50 -7.90
C TYR A 95 -38.24 6.07 -7.11
N ALA A 96 -38.34 5.18 -6.14
CA ALA A 96 -37.13 4.63 -5.51
C ALA A 96 -36.32 3.75 -6.49
N ALA A 97 -37.01 2.90 -7.27
CA ALA A 97 -36.38 1.95 -8.20
C ALA A 97 -35.76 2.62 -9.43
N THR A 98 -36.32 3.75 -9.88
CA THR A 98 -35.90 4.40 -11.14
C THR A 98 -34.87 5.51 -10.94
N ARG A 99 -34.57 5.87 -9.68
CA ARG A 99 -33.59 6.89 -9.28
C ARG A 99 -32.23 6.73 -9.94
N ALA A 100 -31.67 5.53 -9.93
CA ALA A 100 -30.36 5.25 -10.53
C ALA A 100 -30.37 5.41 -12.06
N THR A 101 -31.50 5.12 -12.70
CA THR A 101 -31.66 5.25 -14.15
C THR A 101 -31.66 6.72 -14.56
N VAL A 102 -32.37 7.59 -13.82
CA VAL A 102 -32.39 9.04 -14.07
C VAL A 102 -30.99 9.64 -13.93
N LYS A 103 -30.26 9.29 -12.87
CA LYS A 103 -28.87 9.76 -12.66
C LYS A 103 -27.93 9.32 -13.79
N LYS A 104 -28.09 8.09 -14.29
CA LYS A 104 -27.30 7.57 -15.41
C LYS A 104 -27.62 8.27 -16.72
N GLU A 105 -28.90 8.52 -17.01
CA GLU A 105 -29.35 9.21 -18.22
C GLU A 105 -28.95 10.70 -18.22
N PHE A 106 -28.95 11.35 -17.06
CA PHE A 106 -28.47 12.73 -16.93
C PHE A 106 -26.94 12.83 -17.04
N GLY A 107 -26.22 11.87 -16.44
CA GLY A 107 -24.77 11.79 -16.43
C GLY A 107 -24.21 12.10 -15.04
N GLY A 108 -23.95 11.05 -14.26
CA GLY A 108 -23.57 11.14 -12.84
C GLY A 108 -22.36 12.03 -12.55
N GLY A 109 -21.46 12.27 -13.51
CA GLY A 109 -20.32 13.17 -13.31
C GLY A 109 -20.69 14.66 -13.23
N HIS A 110 -21.92 15.06 -13.55
CA HIS A 110 -22.41 16.43 -13.34
C HIS A 110 -23.11 16.59 -11.97
N ILE A 111 -23.48 15.49 -11.32
CA ILE A 111 -24.22 15.52 -10.05
C ILE A 111 -23.20 15.55 -8.91
N LYS A 112 -23.21 16.63 -8.14
CA LYS A 112 -22.31 16.81 -6.99
C LYS A 112 -22.90 16.16 -5.73
N ASP A 113 -24.13 16.56 -5.41
CA ASP A 113 -24.83 16.15 -4.20
C ASP A 113 -26.16 15.49 -4.56
N GLU A 114 -26.56 14.53 -3.74
CA GLU A 114 -27.84 13.85 -3.84
C GLU A 114 -28.60 14.00 -2.53
N MET A 115 -29.81 14.55 -2.61
CA MET A 115 -30.72 14.67 -1.49
C MET A 115 -31.96 13.84 -1.70
N PHE A 116 -32.43 13.24 -0.61
CA PHE A 116 -33.73 12.60 -0.52
C PHE A 116 -34.52 13.34 0.54
N GLY A 117 -35.77 13.69 0.23
CA GLY A 117 -36.64 14.37 1.18
C GLY A 117 -38.07 13.85 1.13
N THR A 118 -38.67 13.78 2.31
CA THR A 118 -40.09 13.40 2.49
C THR A 118 -40.91 14.60 2.95
N VAL A 119 -40.28 15.61 3.58
CA VAL A 119 -40.91 16.88 3.97
C VAL A 119 -40.24 18.08 3.29
N LYS A 120 -41.01 19.16 3.07
CA LYS A 120 -40.53 20.37 2.37
C LYS A 120 -39.30 20.98 3.05
N GLU A 121 -39.19 20.81 4.37
CA GLU A 121 -38.05 21.29 5.14
C GLU A 121 -36.73 20.58 4.77
N ASP A 122 -36.76 19.27 4.46
CA ASP A 122 -35.58 18.48 4.08
C ASP A 122 -34.92 18.99 2.80
N VAL A 123 -35.76 19.41 1.86
CA VAL A 123 -35.36 19.83 0.51
C VAL A 123 -35.24 21.33 0.36
N SER A 124 -35.59 22.12 1.38
CA SER A 124 -35.38 23.57 1.43
C SER A 124 -33.89 23.93 1.37
N LEU A 125 -33.57 25.18 1.10
CA LEU A 125 -32.18 25.66 1.12
C LEU A 125 -31.52 25.40 2.47
N SER A 126 -32.26 25.58 3.57
CA SER A 126 -31.79 25.29 4.92
C SER A 126 -31.54 23.79 5.14
N GLY A 127 -32.36 22.93 4.53
CA GLY A 127 -32.19 21.48 4.52
C GLY A 127 -30.93 21.06 3.77
N TYR A 128 -30.69 21.65 2.60
CA TYR A 128 -29.46 21.42 1.83
C TYR A 128 -28.20 21.80 2.61
N GLN A 129 -28.18 22.97 3.26
CA GLN A 129 -27.04 23.40 4.08
C GLN A 129 -26.76 22.44 5.24
N LYS A 130 -27.83 21.93 5.89
CA LYS A 130 -27.70 20.92 6.94
C LYS A 130 -27.18 19.59 6.39
N HIS A 131 -27.62 19.18 5.20
CA HIS A 131 -27.14 17.98 4.53
C HIS A 131 -25.63 18.07 4.26
N VAL A 132 -25.16 19.16 3.64
CA VAL A 132 -23.73 19.39 3.37
C VAL A 132 -22.90 19.38 4.67
N SER A 133 -23.43 20.00 5.73
CA SER A 133 -22.78 20.01 7.05
C SER A 133 -22.70 18.60 7.66
N SER A 134 -23.76 17.79 7.52
CA SER A 134 -23.80 16.40 8.01
C SER A 134 -22.87 15.48 7.23
N CYS A 135 -22.71 15.67 5.92
CA CYS A 135 -21.76 14.89 5.11
C CYS A 135 -20.30 15.23 5.45
N SER A 136 -20.04 16.45 5.91
CA SER A 136 -18.73 16.91 6.35
C SER A 136 -18.43 16.58 7.83
N ALA A 137 -19.44 16.14 8.58
CA ALA A 137 -19.30 15.76 9.97
C ALA A 137 -18.51 14.44 10.10
N PRO A 138 -17.77 14.24 11.21
CA PRO A 138 -17.06 12.99 11.43
C PRO A 138 -18.03 11.81 11.43
N ALA A 139 -17.69 10.76 10.70
CA ALA A 139 -18.48 9.54 10.67
C ALA A 139 -18.56 8.94 12.08
N PRO A 140 -19.73 8.43 12.50
CA PRO A 140 -19.86 7.75 13.78
C PRO A 140 -19.04 6.46 13.75
N LEU A 141 -17.98 6.42 14.56
CA LEU A 141 -17.11 5.25 14.72
C LEU A 141 -17.56 4.44 15.95
N THR A 142 -17.50 3.12 15.83
CA THR A 142 -17.66 2.21 16.98
C THR A 142 -16.44 2.30 17.90
N ALA A 143 -16.59 1.90 19.17
CA ALA A 143 -15.48 1.91 20.13
C ALA A 143 -14.28 1.07 19.63
N ALA A 144 -14.54 -0.09 19.02
CA ALA A 144 -13.51 -0.95 18.46
C ALA A 144 -12.76 -0.30 17.27
N GLU A 145 -13.45 0.45 16.41
CA GLU A 145 -12.81 1.17 15.30
C GLU A 145 -11.95 2.33 15.81
N GLN A 146 -12.39 3.02 16.87
CA GLN A 146 -11.60 4.07 17.52
C GLN A 146 -10.31 3.49 18.12
N GLU A 147 -10.40 2.33 18.79
CA GLU A 147 -9.24 1.62 19.34
C GLU A 147 -8.25 1.20 18.22
N LEU A 148 -8.74 0.60 17.14
CA LEU A 148 -7.91 0.23 15.99
C LEU A 148 -7.24 1.43 15.33
N GLN A 149 -7.95 2.55 15.19
CA GLN A 149 -7.38 3.79 14.68
C GLN A 149 -6.28 4.31 15.60
N GLN A 150 -6.46 4.23 16.92
CA GLN A 150 -5.46 4.64 17.90
C GLN A 150 -4.20 3.75 17.83
N ILE A 151 -4.36 2.43 17.67
CA ILE A 151 -3.26 1.49 17.48
C ILE A 151 -2.47 1.85 16.22
N ARG A 152 -3.14 2.05 15.08
CA ARG A 152 -2.49 2.43 13.82
C ARG A 152 -1.70 3.73 13.94
N ILE A 153 -2.23 4.74 14.62
CA ILE A 153 -1.52 6.02 14.84
C ILE A 153 -0.29 5.82 15.71
N ASN A 154 -0.37 4.96 16.73
CA ASN A 154 0.76 4.66 17.61
C ASN A 154 1.84 3.83 16.90
N GLU A 155 1.44 2.86 16.06
CA GLU A 155 2.37 2.04 15.26
C GLU A 155 3.21 2.90 14.31
N VAL A 156 2.58 3.84 13.58
CA VAL A 156 3.30 4.77 12.69
C VAL A 156 4.34 5.58 13.45
N LYS A 157 4.06 5.97 14.70
CA LYS A 157 5.05 6.66 15.55
C LYS A 157 6.22 5.75 15.94
N THR A 158 5.95 4.48 16.20
CA THR A 158 7.02 3.51 16.53
C THR A 158 7.91 3.19 15.33
N GLU A 159 7.39 3.19 14.10
CA GLU A 159 8.20 2.99 12.89
C GLU A 159 9.23 4.11 12.65
N ILE A 160 8.94 5.33 13.12
CA ILE A 160 9.81 6.51 12.96
C ILE A 160 10.82 6.62 14.14
N SER A 161 10.75 5.73 15.12
CA SER A 161 11.68 5.73 16.26
C SER A 161 13.09 5.28 15.84
N VAL A 162 14.10 6.06 16.21
CA VAL A 162 15.54 5.77 15.97
C VAL A 162 16.07 4.69 16.94
N GLU A 163 15.23 4.19 17.84
CA GLU A 163 15.62 3.23 18.88
C GLU A 163 15.55 1.79 18.37
N SER A 164 16.59 1.38 17.62
CA SER A 164 16.73 0.02 17.06
C SER A 164 16.92 -1.09 18.11
N LYS A 165 17.17 -0.74 19.38
CA LYS A 165 17.51 -1.68 20.46
C LYS A 165 16.38 -2.65 20.82
N HIS A 166 15.12 -2.29 20.54
CA HIS A 166 13.96 -3.12 20.88
C HIS A 166 13.55 -4.11 19.78
N GLN A 167 14.13 -4.03 18.57
CA GLN A 167 13.75 -4.92 17.46
C GLN A 167 14.36 -6.33 17.55
N THR A 168 15.45 -6.49 18.29
CA THR A 168 16.11 -7.80 18.49
C THR A 168 16.22 -8.12 19.98
N LEU A 169 15.86 -9.34 20.39
CA LEU A 169 16.15 -9.85 21.73
C LEU A 169 17.66 -9.69 22.02
N GLN A 170 18.00 -9.27 23.24
CA GLN A 170 19.41 -9.14 23.63
C GLN A 170 20.10 -10.49 23.49
N GLY A 171 21.17 -10.56 22.68
CA GLY A 171 21.89 -11.80 22.42
C GLY A 171 22.53 -12.39 23.67
N LEU A 172 22.59 -13.71 23.75
CA LEU A 172 23.20 -14.46 24.85
C LEU A 172 24.74 -14.45 24.71
N ALA A 173 25.45 -14.18 25.80
CA ALA A 173 26.90 -14.07 25.80
C ALA A 173 27.54 -15.29 26.46
N PHE A 174 27.95 -16.27 25.65
CA PHE A 174 28.75 -17.40 26.13
C PHE A 174 30.24 -17.03 26.07
N PRO A 175 31.02 -17.26 27.14
CA PRO A 175 32.45 -16.97 27.13
C PRO A 175 33.19 -17.86 26.13
N LEU A 176 34.12 -17.25 25.38
CA LEU A 176 35.05 -17.98 24.52
C LEU A 176 36.16 -18.60 25.36
N GLN A 177 36.43 -19.89 25.14
CA GLN A 177 37.60 -20.55 25.73
C GLN A 177 38.91 -19.98 25.18
N LEU A 178 39.98 -20.11 25.98
CA LEU A 178 41.30 -19.56 25.65
C LEU A 178 41.83 -20.06 24.30
N ASP A 179 41.63 -21.35 24.00
CA ASP A 179 42.06 -21.96 22.74
C ASP A 179 41.36 -21.34 21.52
N ALA A 180 40.06 -21.04 21.65
CA ALA A 180 39.29 -20.37 20.61
C ALA A 180 39.77 -18.92 20.40
N GLN A 181 40.06 -18.20 21.48
CA GLN A 181 40.61 -16.83 21.41
C GLN A 181 41.97 -16.81 20.70
N GLN A 182 42.86 -17.76 21.04
CA GLN A 182 44.17 -17.89 20.39
C GLN A 182 44.03 -18.23 18.90
N ALA A 183 43.09 -19.11 18.53
CA ALA A 183 42.81 -19.41 17.13
C ALA A 183 42.34 -18.16 16.36
N ILE A 184 41.43 -17.37 16.92
CA ILE A 184 40.95 -16.13 16.29
C ILE A 184 42.09 -15.12 16.08
N GLN A 185 43.00 -14.99 17.06
CA GLN A 185 44.20 -14.17 16.91
C GLN A 185 45.16 -14.72 15.82
N ALA A 186 45.31 -16.04 15.72
CA ALA A 186 46.12 -16.66 14.67
C ALA A 186 45.51 -16.46 13.27
N LEU A 187 44.18 -16.47 13.16
CA LEU A 187 43.46 -16.16 11.92
C LEU A 187 43.62 -14.70 11.52
N LYS A 188 43.59 -13.78 12.49
CA LYS A 188 43.89 -12.35 12.25
C LYS A 188 45.30 -12.15 11.68
N GLN A 189 46.28 -12.89 12.20
CA GLN A 189 47.65 -12.89 11.68
C GLN A 189 47.80 -13.70 10.38
N LYS A 190 46.71 -14.26 9.83
CA LYS A 190 46.67 -15.08 8.62
C LYS A 190 47.57 -16.32 8.67
N LYS A 191 47.88 -16.80 9.88
CA LYS A 191 48.66 -18.03 10.09
C LYS A 191 47.84 -19.29 9.86
N ILE A 192 46.54 -19.20 10.13
CA ILE A 192 45.55 -20.24 9.85
C ILE A 192 44.53 -19.69 8.87
N ASN A 193 43.90 -20.58 8.09
CA ASN A 193 42.87 -20.23 7.11
C ASN A 193 41.46 -20.64 7.53
N TYR A 194 41.32 -21.43 8.60
CA TYR A 194 40.02 -21.97 9.00
C TYR A 194 39.95 -22.23 10.50
N ILE A 195 38.80 -21.92 11.10
CA ILE A 195 38.45 -22.20 12.49
C ILE A 195 37.05 -22.81 12.50
N GLN A 196 36.85 -23.91 13.24
CA GLN A 196 35.53 -24.41 13.59
C GLN A 196 35.30 -24.30 15.10
N LEU A 197 34.18 -23.69 15.49
CA LEU A 197 33.75 -23.56 16.88
C LEU A 197 32.46 -24.35 17.12
N LYS A 198 32.30 -24.86 18.34
CA LYS A 198 31.08 -25.48 18.85
C LYS A 198 30.63 -24.80 20.14
N LEU A 199 29.35 -24.84 20.43
CA LEU A 199 28.81 -24.51 21.75
C LEU A 199 28.79 -25.76 22.62
N ASP A 200 29.32 -25.64 23.83
CA ASP A 200 29.06 -26.57 24.92
C ASP A 200 27.74 -26.18 25.59
N LEU A 201 26.72 -27.02 25.45
CA LEU A 201 25.36 -26.76 25.96
C LEU A 201 25.22 -27.01 27.47
N GLU A 202 26.19 -27.67 28.09
CA GLU A 202 26.22 -27.97 29.52
C GLU A 202 27.00 -26.90 30.28
N ARG A 203 28.16 -26.50 29.75
CA ARG A 203 29.04 -25.50 30.35
C ARG A 203 28.72 -24.07 29.93
N GLU A 204 27.87 -23.91 28.91
CA GLU A 204 27.52 -22.63 28.33
C GLU A 204 28.75 -21.85 27.81
N THR A 205 29.71 -22.56 27.20
CA THR A 205 30.95 -21.99 26.64
C THR A 205 31.07 -22.20 25.14
N ILE A 206 31.89 -21.38 24.48
CA ILE A 206 32.24 -21.56 23.06
C ILE A 206 33.64 -22.16 22.98
N ASP A 207 33.71 -23.38 22.44
CA ASP A 207 34.92 -24.20 22.39
C ASP A 207 35.44 -24.32 20.95
N LEU A 208 36.76 -24.45 20.83
CA LEU A 208 37.43 -24.75 19.57
C LEU A 208 37.29 -26.24 19.23
N VAL A 209 36.87 -26.57 18.01
CA VAL A 209 36.86 -27.95 17.51
C VAL A 209 38.18 -28.28 16.82
N HIS A 210 38.54 -27.50 15.79
CA HIS A 210 39.80 -27.67 15.05
C HIS A 210 40.13 -26.43 14.20
N THR A 211 41.39 -26.34 13.79
CA THR A 211 41.96 -25.29 12.91
C THR A 211 42.66 -25.88 11.69
N SER A 212 42.25 -27.07 11.26
CA SER A 212 42.84 -27.80 10.13
C SER A 212 42.84 -26.94 8.87
N PRO A 213 43.97 -26.87 8.13
CA PRO A 213 44.04 -26.14 6.88
C PRO A 213 42.92 -26.59 5.92
N THR A 214 42.13 -25.64 5.45
CA THR A 214 40.99 -25.90 4.57
C THR A 214 41.06 -24.98 3.36
N GLU A 215 41.00 -25.55 2.17
CA GLU A 215 40.85 -24.82 0.92
C GLU A 215 39.38 -24.85 0.48
N ILE A 216 39.00 -24.03 -0.50
CA ILE A 216 37.59 -23.88 -0.95
C ILE A 216 36.96 -25.24 -1.31
N ALA A 217 37.71 -26.13 -1.96
CA ALA A 217 37.23 -27.45 -2.37
C ALA A 217 36.97 -28.42 -1.19
N ASP A 218 37.60 -28.17 -0.04
CA ASP A 218 37.44 -29.00 1.16
C ASP A 218 36.45 -28.41 2.16
N LEU A 219 36.07 -27.14 2.00
CA LEU A 219 35.15 -26.43 2.88
C LEU A 219 33.79 -27.15 3.05
N PRO A 220 33.13 -27.67 1.99
CA PRO A 220 31.91 -28.47 2.14
C PRO A 220 32.07 -29.68 3.05
N LYS A 221 33.24 -30.33 3.03
CA LYS A 221 33.53 -31.54 3.84
C LYS A 221 33.73 -31.23 5.31
N ARG A 222 33.96 -29.95 5.67
CA ARG A 222 34.16 -29.53 7.07
C ARG A 222 32.86 -29.29 7.82
N ILE A 223 31.74 -29.20 7.11
CA ILE A 223 30.45 -28.89 7.70
C ILE A 223 29.78 -30.17 8.18
N PRO A 224 29.51 -30.31 9.48
CA PRO A 224 28.83 -31.48 10.00
C PRO A 224 27.37 -31.47 9.55
N GLN A 225 26.87 -32.65 9.17
CA GLN A 225 25.46 -32.82 8.80
C GLN A 225 24.55 -33.06 10.01
N ASP A 226 25.09 -33.27 11.21
CA ASP A 226 24.32 -33.73 12.38
C ASP A 226 24.31 -32.73 13.55
N SER A 227 25.11 -31.66 13.47
CA SER A 227 25.18 -30.67 14.55
C SER A 227 25.56 -29.29 14.04
N ALA A 228 25.09 -28.25 14.73
CA ALA A 228 25.33 -26.88 14.33
C ALA A 228 26.76 -26.45 14.66
N ARG A 229 27.37 -25.58 13.84
CA ARG A 229 28.74 -25.08 14.07
C ARG A 229 28.89 -23.65 13.58
N TYR A 230 29.87 -22.97 14.15
CA TYR A 230 30.39 -21.74 13.58
C TYR A 230 31.72 -21.98 12.91
N HIS A 231 31.93 -21.26 11.83
CA HIS A 231 33.13 -21.35 11.05
C HIS A 231 33.64 -19.95 10.73
N PHE A 232 34.94 -19.77 10.84
CA PHE A 232 35.64 -18.64 10.26
C PHE A 232 36.56 -19.18 9.17
N PHE A 233 36.39 -18.68 7.96
CA PHE A 233 37.13 -19.13 6.79
C PHE A 233 37.79 -17.95 6.10
N LEU A 234 39.09 -18.05 5.84
CA LEU A 234 39.86 -17.07 5.08
C LEU A 234 39.68 -17.34 3.59
N TYR A 235 38.71 -16.66 3.00
CA TYR A 235 38.38 -16.79 1.58
C TYR A 235 39.37 -16.02 0.71
N LYS A 236 40.28 -16.78 0.11
CA LYS A 236 41.29 -16.32 -0.86
C LYS A 236 40.67 -16.32 -2.25
N HIS A 237 40.50 -15.15 -2.85
CA HIS A 237 39.84 -15.01 -4.15
C HIS A 237 40.35 -13.79 -4.91
N SER A 238 40.08 -13.73 -6.22
CA SER A 238 40.36 -12.54 -7.01
C SER A 238 39.05 -11.84 -7.38
N HIS A 239 39.01 -10.52 -7.20
CA HIS A 239 37.88 -9.67 -7.56
C HIS A 239 38.41 -8.46 -8.33
N GLU A 240 37.82 -8.19 -9.50
CA GLU A 240 38.19 -7.05 -10.37
C GLU A 240 39.68 -6.94 -10.73
N GLY A 241 40.41 -8.06 -10.69
CA GLY A 241 41.84 -8.14 -11.01
C GLY A 241 42.78 -8.07 -9.80
N ASP A 242 42.26 -7.71 -8.62
CA ASP A 242 43.01 -7.72 -7.36
C ASP A 242 42.83 -9.05 -6.63
N TYR A 243 43.86 -9.45 -5.87
CA TYR A 243 43.81 -10.63 -5.01
C TYR A 243 43.45 -10.24 -3.58
N LEU A 244 42.33 -10.77 -3.08
CA LEU A 244 41.76 -10.44 -1.78
C LEU A 244 41.73 -11.67 -0.87
N GLU A 245 41.96 -11.43 0.41
CA GLU A 245 41.85 -12.43 1.47
C GLU A 245 40.86 -11.93 2.51
N SER A 246 39.61 -12.37 2.38
CA SER A 246 38.49 -11.88 3.17
C SER A 246 38.04 -12.95 4.16
N VAL A 247 37.81 -12.60 5.42
CA VAL A 247 37.29 -13.54 6.40
C VAL A 247 35.77 -13.62 6.27
N VAL A 248 35.28 -14.83 6.04
CA VAL A 248 33.85 -15.14 5.96
C VAL A 248 33.46 -15.90 7.22
N PHE A 249 32.42 -15.43 7.89
CA PHE A 249 31.77 -16.14 8.98
C PHE A 249 30.64 -16.99 8.40
N ILE A 250 30.60 -18.27 8.78
CA ILE A 250 29.58 -19.21 8.34
C ILE A 250 28.94 -19.84 9.58
N TYR A 251 27.62 -19.77 9.63
CA TYR A 251 26.80 -20.49 10.60
C TYR A 251 26.12 -21.65 9.89
N SER A 252 26.57 -22.88 10.16
CA SER A 252 25.97 -24.07 9.60
C SER A 252 24.94 -24.65 10.56
N MET A 253 23.70 -24.85 10.10
CA MET A 253 22.63 -25.40 10.90
C MET A 253 21.86 -26.48 10.12
N PRO A 254 22.08 -27.79 10.36
CA PRO A 254 21.43 -28.88 9.61
C PRO A 254 19.94 -29.10 9.96
N GLY A 255 19.21 -28.03 10.26
CA GLY A 255 17.77 -28.00 10.49
C GLY A 255 17.31 -28.88 11.66
N TYR A 256 16.39 -29.81 11.35
CA TYR A 256 15.69 -30.64 12.35
C TYR A 256 16.54 -31.73 13.00
N LYS A 257 17.76 -31.96 12.51
CA LYS A 257 18.70 -32.88 13.17
C LYS A 257 19.22 -32.35 14.51
N CYS A 258 19.29 -31.03 14.66
CA CYS A 258 19.61 -30.36 15.92
C CYS A 258 18.38 -30.27 16.83
N SER A 259 18.60 -30.26 18.15
CA SER A 259 17.51 -30.02 19.11
C SER A 259 17.05 -28.55 19.06
N ILE A 260 15.81 -28.24 19.48
CA ILE A 260 15.32 -26.84 19.58
C ILE A 260 16.25 -26.01 20.49
N LYS A 261 16.71 -26.60 21.61
CA LYS A 261 17.64 -25.95 22.54
C LYS A 261 18.94 -25.55 21.84
N GLU A 262 19.53 -26.48 21.08
CA GLU A 262 20.75 -26.22 20.31
C GLU A 262 20.51 -25.10 19.28
N ARG A 263 19.46 -25.20 18.47
CA ARG A 263 19.17 -24.17 17.44
C ARG A 263 18.98 -22.78 18.02
N MET A 264 18.26 -22.68 19.14
CA MET A 264 18.03 -21.40 19.80
C MET A 264 19.32 -20.83 20.41
N LEU A 265 20.16 -21.66 21.03
CA LEU A 265 21.41 -21.20 21.62
C LEU A 265 22.42 -20.74 20.56
N TYR A 266 22.61 -21.48 19.47
CA TYR A 266 23.44 -21.00 18.37
C TYR A 266 22.87 -19.68 17.79
N SER A 267 21.58 -19.61 17.45
CA SER A 267 21.02 -18.37 16.88
C SER A 267 21.14 -17.16 17.83
N SER A 268 21.00 -17.38 19.14
CA SER A 268 21.08 -16.33 20.16
C SER A 268 22.50 -15.88 20.50
N CYS A 269 23.48 -16.79 20.44
CA CYS A 269 24.88 -16.50 20.75
C CYS A 269 25.64 -15.88 19.57
N LYS A 270 25.12 -16.02 18.34
CA LYS A 270 25.78 -15.52 17.12
C LYS A 270 26.11 -14.03 17.18
N SER A 271 25.15 -13.18 17.56
CA SER A 271 25.35 -11.72 17.59
C SER A 271 26.46 -11.33 18.56
N ARG A 272 26.43 -11.85 19.79
CA ARG A 272 27.45 -11.57 20.80
C ARG A 272 28.83 -12.09 20.43
N LEU A 273 28.91 -13.30 19.88
CA LEU A 273 30.18 -13.84 19.39
C LEU A 273 30.79 -12.91 18.33
N LEU A 274 30.00 -12.47 17.36
CA LEU A 274 30.47 -11.57 16.30
C LEU A 274 30.87 -10.21 16.84
N ASP A 275 30.08 -9.64 17.76
CA ASP A 275 30.42 -8.38 18.44
C ASP A 275 31.76 -8.50 19.17
N THR A 276 31.98 -9.57 19.94
CA THR A 276 33.25 -9.84 20.64
C THR A 276 34.42 -9.96 19.66
N VAL A 277 34.23 -10.67 18.54
CA VAL A 277 35.29 -10.86 17.53
C VAL A 277 35.65 -9.56 16.80
N GLU A 278 34.65 -8.74 16.47
CA GLU A 278 34.85 -7.46 15.79
C GLU A 278 35.39 -6.38 16.76
N GLN A 279 34.93 -6.32 18.01
CA GLN A 279 35.30 -5.28 18.97
C GLN A 279 36.57 -5.58 19.77
N GLU A 280 36.71 -6.79 20.31
CA GLU A 280 37.86 -7.15 21.18
C GLU A 280 39.07 -7.62 20.36
N PHE A 281 38.82 -8.42 19.31
CA PHE A 281 39.89 -8.97 18.49
C PHE A 281 40.18 -8.13 17.23
N CYS A 282 39.33 -7.13 16.90
CA CYS A 282 39.39 -6.33 15.68
C CYS A 282 39.61 -7.19 14.42
N LEU A 283 38.86 -8.28 14.30
CA LEU A 283 38.83 -9.11 13.10
C LEU A 283 37.70 -8.63 12.19
N GLU A 284 38.07 -8.15 11.00
CA GLU A 284 37.08 -7.69 10.01
C GLU A 284 36.43 -8.87 9.31
N ILE A 285 35.12 -9.03 9.48
CA ILE A 285 34.31 -10.08 8.86
C ILE A 285 33.65 -9.50 7.62
N ALA A 286 34.09 -9.93 6.44
CA ALA A 286 33.59 -9.41 5.17
C ALA A 286 32.15 -9.81 4.90
N LYS A 287 31.76 -11.04 5.28
CA LYS A 287 30.40 -11.54 5.09
C LYS A 287 30.02 -12.55 6.17
N LYS A 288 28.75 -12.50 6.57
CA LYS A 288 28.11 -13.43 7.52
C LYS A 288 27.10 -14.26 6.72
N ILE A 289 27.35 -15.56 6.61
CA ILE A 289 26.57 -16.51 5.81
C ILE A 289 25.91 -17.52 6.75
N GLU A 290 24.65 -17.86 6.47
CA GLU A 290 23.92 -18.94 7.15
C GLU A 290 23.57 -20.00 6.10
N ILE A 291 23.87 -21.26 6.39
CA ILE A 291 23.64 -22.39 5.48
C ILE A 291 23.07 -23.57 6.25
N ASP A 292 22.30 -24.40 5.55
CA ASP A 292 21.77 -25.65 6.11
C ASP A 292 22.65 -26.86 5.73
N ASP A 293 23.18 -26.88 4.50
CA ASP A 293 24.06 -27.94 4.00
C ASP A 293 25.40 -27.41 3.47
N GLY A 294 26.48 -28.16 3.71
CA GLY A 294 27.81 -27.82 3.23
C GLY A 294 27.96 -27.90 1.72
N ALA A 295 27.07 -28.62 1.02
CA ALA A 295 27.05 -28.68 -0.44
C ALA A 295 26.77 -27.32 -1.10
N GLU A 296 26.16 -26.37 -0.38
CA GLU A 296 25.88 -25.01 -0.87
C GLU A 296 27.16 -24.17 -1.01
N LEU A 297 28.22 -24.51 -0.27
CA LEU A 297 29.49 -23.77 -0.26
C LEU A 297 30.36 -24.06 -1.47
N THR A 298 29.85 -23.67 -2.63
CA THR A 298 30.61 -23.65 -3.88
C THR A 298 31.45 -22.36 -3.99
N ALA A 299 32.47 -22.39 -4.84
CA ALA A 299 33.29 -21.20 -5.12
C ALA A 299 32.44 -20.06 -5.71
N GLU A 300 31.44 -20.40 -6.54
CA GLU A 300 30.49 -19.45 -7.13
C GLU A 300 29.59 -18.83 -6.06
N PHE A 301 29.01 -19.65 -5.18
CA PHE A 301 28.16 -19.16 -4.08
C PHE A 301 28.91 -18.20 -3.15
N LEU A 302 30.12 -18.56 -2.71
CA LEU A 302 30.94 -17.68 -1.87
C LEU A 302 31.28 -16.37 -2.59
N TYR A 303 31.58 -16.44 -3.89
CA TYR A 303 31.87 -15.24 -4.67
C TYR A 303 30.65 -14.32 -4.77
N GLU A 304 29.47 -14.86 -5.06
CA GLU A 304 28.21 -14.09 -5.15
C GLU A 304 27.78 -13.49 -3.81
N GLU A 305 28.00 -14.20 -2.71
CA GLU A 305 27.67 -13.71 -1.37
C GLU A 305 28.61 -12.58 -0.91
N VAL A 306 29.91 -12.71 -1.19
CA VAL A 306 30.90 -11.68 -0.85
C VAL A 306 30.77 -10.48 -1.80
N HIS A 307 30.47 -10.72 -3.09
CA HIS A 307 30.33 -9.71 -4.14
C HIS A 307 28.96 -9.78 -4.82
N PRO A 308 27.91 -9.17 -4.24
CA PRO A 308 26.56 -9.22 -4.78
C PRO A 308 26.50 -8.66 -6.20
N LYS A 309 25.91 -9.43 -7.12
CA LYS A 309 25.65 -8.96 -8.48
C LYS A 309 24.71 -7.74 -8.43
N GLN A 310 25.06 -6.69 -9.17
CA GLN A 310 24.14 -5.56 -9.36
C GLN A 310 22.85 -6.10 -9.98
N HIS A 311 21.71 -5.73 -9.41
CA HIS A 311 20.41 -6.22 -9.86
C HIS A 311 20.24 -5.91 -11.35
N ALA A 312 20.25 -6.95 -12.17
CA ALA A 312 19.98 -6.81 -13.59
C ALA A 312 18.62 -6.13 -13.77
N PHE A 313 18.58 -5.07 -14.58
CA PHE A 313 17.36 -4.31 -14.86
C PHE A 313 16.21 -5.27 -15.17
N LYS A 314 15.09 -5.15 -14.43
CA LYS A 314 13.91 -6.01 -14.64
C LYS A 314 13.50 -5.92 -16.12
N GLN A 315 13.65 -7.04 -16.83
CA GLN A 315 13.27 -7.10 -18.23
C GLN A 315 11.75 -6.91 -18.34
N ALA A 316 11.34 -5.79 -18.94
CA ALA A 316 9.93 -5.52 -19.19
C ALA A 316 9.53 -6.13 -20.54
N PHE A 317 8.44 -6.90 -20.55
CA PHE A 317 7.85 -7.40 -21.79
C PHE A 317 7.38 -6.24 -22.66
N ALA A 318 7.55 -6.37 -23.98
CA ALA A 318 7.06 -5.38 -24.93
C ALA A 318 5.53 -5.27 -24.86
N LYS A 319 5.02 -4.03 -24.74
CA LYS A 319 3.58 -3.76 -24.82
C LYS A 319 3.03 -4.24 -26.19
N PRO A 320 1.79 -4.75 -26.26
CA PRO A 320 1.20 -5.20 -27.51
C PRO A 320 1.19 -4.08 -28.56
N LYS A 321 1.23 -4.47 -29.84
CA LYS A 321 1.14 -3.52 -30.95
C LYS A 321 -0.17 -2.75 -30.83
N GLY A 322 -0.09 -1.42 -30.86
CA GLY A 322 -1.27 -0.55 -30.81
C GLY A 322 -2.19 -0.73 -32.04
N PRO A 323 -3.33 -0.04 -32.07
CA PRO A 323 -4.30 -0.13 -33.17
C PRO A 323 -3.64 0.07 -34.55
N VAL A 324 -3.91 -0.85 -35.48
CA VAL A 324 -3.35 -0.82 -36.84
C VAL A 324 -3.96 0.35 -37.62
N GLY A 325 -3.14 1.12 -38.34
CA GLY A 325 -3.62 2.21 -39.22
C GLY A 325 -3.78 3.58 -38.56
N LYS A 326 -3.17 3.84 -37.39
CA LYS A 326 -3.14 5.19 -36.80
C LYS A 326 -2.49 6.19 -37.76
N ARG A 327 -3.31 7.09 -38.30
CA ARG A 327 -2.85 8.23 -39.11
C ARG A 327 -2.47 9.37 -38.17
N GLY A 328 -1.18 9.49 -37.85
CA GLY A 328 -0.62 10.62 -37.10
C GLY A 328 0.30 10.23 -35.95
N GLN A 329 1.28 11.08 -35.68
CA GLN A 329 2.16 10.95 -34.52
C GLN A 329 1.38 11.12 -33.22
N LYS A 330 1.84 10.49 -32.13
CA LYS A 330 1.27 10.72 -30.80
C LYS A 330 1.45 12.19 -30.46
N ARG A 331 0.34 12.89 -30.21
CA ARG A 331 0.34 14.27 -29.74
C ARG A 331 0.01 14.28 -28.26
N LEU A 332 0.62 15.21 -27.53
CA LEU A 332 0.19 15.51 -26.17
C LEU A 332 -1.19 16.16 -26.26
N ILE A 333 -2.18 15.60 -25.55
CA ILE A 333 -3.50 16.21 -25.43
C ILE A 333 -3.43 17.11 -24.19
N LYS A 334 -2.89 18.32 -24.35
CA LYS A 334 -2.83 19.32 -23.29
C LYS A 334 -4.11 20.17 -23.36
N GLY A 335 -4.80 20.33 -22.24
CA GLY A 335 -5.93 21.26 -22.13
C GLY A 335 -5.44 22.72 -22.12
N PRO A 336 -6.23 23.69 -22.61
CA PRO A 336 -5.84 25.10 -22.66
C PRO A 336 -5.55 25.72 -21.27
N ASP A 337 -6.09 25.17 -20.18
CA ASP A 337 -5.92 25.71 -18.81
C ASP A 337 -4.63 25.27 -18.10
N GLU A 338 -3.78 24.45 -18.72
CA GLU A 338 -2.45 24.08 -18.18
C GLU A 338 -1.31 24.99 -18.67
N ASN A 339 -1.63 26.14 -19.26
CA ASN A 339 -0.66 27.21 -19.46
C ASN A 339 -0.86 28.21 -18.32
N GLY A 340 -0.31 27.86 -17.16
CA GLY A 340 -0.13 28.81 -16.07
C GLY A 340 0.57 30.06 -16.58
N GLU A 341 0.07 31.19 -16.08
CA GLU A 341 0.69 32.50 -16.16
C GLU A 341 2.16 32.42 -15.70
N ASP A 342 3.08 32.37 -16.66
CA ASP A 342 4.41 32.95 -16.48
C ASP A 342 4.33 34.37 -17.03
N SER A 343 4.06 35.33 -16.14
CA SER A 343 4.34 36.76 -16.31
C SER A 343 4.72 37.37 -14.98
#